data_AF-A0A645DLZ5-F1
#
_entry.id   AF-A0A645DLZ5-F1
#
_cell.length_a   1.000
_cell.length_b   1.000
_cell.length_c   1.000
_cell.angle_alpha   90.00
_cell.angle_beta   90.00
_cell.angle_gamma   90.00
#
_symmetry.space_group_name_H-M   'P 1'
#
loop_
_entity.id
_entity.type
_entity.pdbx_description
1 polymer ?
#
loop_
_entity_poly.entity_id
_entity_poly.type
_entity_poly.pdbx_seq_one_letter_code
_entity_poly.pdbx_strand_id
1 'polypeptide(L)'
;MNPLRLFDYCYYRIAFLYEDIYLEHQKELAGIAFLSFFQILNTITIISLIFQSTFVRIIPEFHFFGYIIILIFNYVRYKKITSYSKLHERWKNERYYLRVLHNLLVILYIILSCVFLVIATS
;
A
#
# COMPACT_ATOMS: atom_id res chain seq x y z
N MET A 1 -9.05 -7.40 14.25
CA MET A 1 -8.17 -6.25 13.88
C MET A 1 -8.87 -5.46 12.79
N ASN A 2 -8.87 -4.12 12.84
CA ASN A 2 -9.35 -3.31 11.73
C ASN A 2 -8.37 -3.49 10.55
N PRO A 3 -8.76 -4.11 9.42
CA PRO A 3 -7.84 -4.39 8.31
C PRO A 3 -7.21 -3.12 7.74
N LEU A 4 -7.92 -1.99 7.84
CA LEU A 4 -7.41 -0.68 7.45
C LEU A 4 -6.19 -0.22 8.27
N ARG A 5 -6.00 -0.78 9.48
CA ARG A 5 -4.85 -0.46 10.33
C ARG A 5 -3.54 -0.97 9.74
N LEU A 6 -3.57 -2.09 8.99
CA LEU A 6 -2.38 -2.58 8.28
C LEU A 6 -2.00 -1.60 7.16
N PHE A 7 -2.97 -1.16 6.36
CA PHE A 7 -2.72 -0.19 5.29
C PHE A 7 -2.25 1.16 5.84
N ASP A 8 -2.84 1.65 6.93
CA ASP A 8 -2.38 2.87 7.61
C ASP A 8 -0.92 2.74 8.04
N TYR A 9 -0.53 1.55 8.52
CA TYR A 9 0.83 1.29 8.95
C TYR A 9 1.80 1.18 7.76
N CYS A 10 1.41 0.50 6.68
CA CYS A 10 2.16 0.45 5.43
C CYS A 10 2.41 1.87 4.88
N TYR A 11 1.35 2.69 4.78
CA TYR A 11 1.44 4.08 4.37
C TYR A 11 2.43 4.86 5.24
N TYR A 12 2.25 4.80 6.56
CA TYR A 12 3.12 5.50 7.50
C TYR A 12 4.59 5.11 7.31
N ARG A 13 4.87 3.81 7.17
CA ARG A 13 6.25 3.34 7.02
C ARG A 13 6.88 3.70 5.70
N ILE A 14 6.13 3.64 4.61
CA ILE A 14 6.63 4.10 3.31
C ILE A 14 6.94 5.60 3.39
N ALA A 15 6.02 6.42 3.91
CA ALA A 15 6.26 7.86 4.07
C ALA A 15 7.43 8.16 5.02
N PHE A 16 7.58 7.40 6.10
CA PHE A 16 8.67 7.54 7.06
C PHE A 16 10.04 7.23 6.45
N LEU A 17 10.15 6.26 5.53
CA LEU A 17 11.40 5.97 4.80
C LEU A 17 11.91 7.16 3.97
N TYR A 18 11.00 8.06 3.58
CA TYR A 18 11.29 9.24 2.79
C TYR A 18 11.39 10.52 3.63
N GLU A 19 11.31 10.42 4.96
CA GLU A 19 11.31 11.57 5.87
C GLU A 19 12.59 12.42 5.78
N ASP A 20 13.74 11.78 5.59
CA ASP A 20 15.04 12.45 5.51
C ASP A 20 15.39 12.93 4.08
N ILE A 21 14.65 12.49 3.07
CA ILE A 21 15.00 12.69 1.64
C ILE A 21 14.10 13.73 0.98
N TYR A 22 12.83 13.82 1.39
CA TYR A 22 11.81 14.60 0.70
C TYR A 22 11.10 15.58 1.63
N LEU A 23 10.56 16.66 1.05
CA LEU A 23 9.69 17.57 1.78
C LEU A 23 8.45 16.83 2.31
N GLU A 24 7.84 17.36 3.37
CA GLU A 24 6.71 16.72 4.07
C GLU A 24 5.55 16.35 3.13
N HIS A 25 5.22 17.23 2.18
CA HIS A 25 4.19 16.94 1.19
C HIS A 25 4.57 15.80 0.23
N GLN A 26 5.84 15.74 -0.17
CA GLN A 26 6.35 14.77 -1.14
C GLN A 26 6.41 13.36 -0.54
N LYS A 27 6.86 13.21 0.72
CA LYS A 27 6.89 11.90 1.39
C LYS A 27 5.47 11.33 1.58
N GLU A 28 4.49 12.17 1.87
CA GLU A 28 3.10 11.74 2.00
C GLU A 28 2.51 11.30 0.66
N LEU A 29 2.78 12.04 -0.43
CA LEU A 29 2.34 11.65 -1.77
C LEU A 29 3.02 10.35 -2.22
N ALA A 30 4.31 10.19 -1.95
CA ALA A 30 5.03 8.94 -2.23
C ALA A 30 4.39 7.77 -1.47
N GLY A 31 4.10 7.94 -0.18
CA GLY A 31 3.39 6.94 0.63
C GLY A 31 2.04 6.55 0.04
N ILE A 32 1.25 7.54 -0.40
CA ILE A 32 -0.05 7.31 -1.05
C ILE A 32 0.14 6.54 -2.37
N ALA A 33 1.08 6.95 -3.23
CA ALA A 33 1.32 6.34 -4.52
C ALA A 33 1.77 4.89 -4.41
N PHE A 34 2.80 4.61 -3.59
CA PHE A 34 3.33 3.26 -3.40
C PHE A 34 2.32 2.32 -2.75
N LEU A 35 1.59 2.77 -1.72
CA LEU A 35 0.55 1.93 -1.12
C LEU A 35 -0.53 1.58 -2.14
N SER A 36 -0.98 2.56 -2.93
CA SER A 36 -1.98 2.34 -3.97
C SER A 36 -1.48 1.37 -5.04
N PHE A 37 -0.20 1.46 -5.39
CA PHE A 37 0.45 0.54 -6.30
C PHE A 37 0.43 -0.90 -5.76
N PHE A 38 0.84 -1.12 -4.51
CA PHE A 38 0.78 -2.47 -3.93
C PHE A 38 -0.65 -3.01 -3.80
N GLN A 39 -1.61 -2.15 -3.47
CA GLN A 39 -3.01 -2.56 -3.41
C GLN A 39 -3.54 -3.00 -4.78
N ILE A 40 -3.24 -2.27 -5.86
CA ILE A 40 -3.68 -2.71 -7.19
C ILE A 40 -3.02 -4.03 -7.61
N LEU A 41 -1.73 -4.26 -7.29
CA LEU A 41 -1.08 -5.55 -7.55
C LEU A 41 -1.77 -6.73 -6.85
N ASN A 42 -2.17 -6.54 -5.60
CA ASN A 42 -2.92 -7.55 -4.86
C ASN A 42 -4.33 -7.76 -5.44
N THR A 43 -5.01 -6.68 -5.84
CA THR A 43 -6.33 -6.79 -6.50
C THR A 43 -6.23 -7.59 -7.81
N ILE A 44 -5.23 -7.30 -8.65
CA ILE A 44 -4.98 -8.04 -9.89
C ILE A 44 -4.74 -9.52 -9.58
N THR A 45 -3.87 -9.81 -8.63
CA THR A 45 -3.56 -11.18 -8.20
C THR A 45 -4.82 -11.94 -7.82
N ILE A 46 -5.66 -11.35 -6.95
CA ILE A 46 -6.90 -11.99 -6.48
C ILE A 46 -7.86 -12.25 -7.65
N ILE A 47 -8.02 -11.28 -8.56
CA ILE A 47 -8.86 -11.43 -9.76
C ILE A 47 -8.33 -12.58 -10.63
N SER A 48 -7.03 -12.61 -10.91
CA SER A 48 -6.42 -13.67 -11.73
C SER A 48 -6.59 -15.07 -11.12
N LEU A 49 -6.50 -15.20 -9.80
CA LEU A 49 -6.71 -16.47 -9.09
C LEU A 49 -8.17 -16.93 -9.12
N ILE A 50 -9.12 -16.01 -8.94
CA ILE A 50 -10.56 -16.33 -8.89
C ILE A 50 -11.12 -16.68 -10.27
N PHE A 51 -10.72 -15.92 -11.30
CA PHE A 51 -11.34 -16.00 -12.63
C PHE A 51 -10.55 -16.83 -13.65
N GLN A 52 -9.59 -17.66 -13.19
CA GLN A 52 -8.74 -18.58 -13.98
C GLN A 52 -8.68 -18.24 -15.48
N SER A 53 -7.71 -17.39 -15.82
CA SER A 53 -7.17 -17.08 -17.16
C SER A 53 -8.10 -16.61 -18.30
N THR A 54 -9.42 -16.75 -18.21
CA THR A 54 -10.33 -16.26 -19.28
C THR A 54 -10.61 -14.76 -19.21
N PHE A 55 -10.46 -14.15 -18.04
CA PHE A 55 -10.51 -12.69 -17.85
C PHE A 55 -9.14 -12.01 -18.00
N VAL A 56 -8.06 -12.79 -18.13
CA VAL A 56 -6.66 -12.35 -17.89
C VAL A 56 -5.97 -11.75 -19.14
N ARG A 57 -6.70 -11.54 -20.23
CA ARG A 57 -6.34 -10.42 -21.13
C ARG A 57 -6.78 -9.11 -20.49
N ILE A 58 -6.25 -8.82 -19.30
CA ILE A 58 -6.55 -7.59 -18.57
C ILE A 58 -5.95 -6.45 -19.36
N ILE A 59 -6.85 -5.70 -20.00
CA ILE A 59 -6.58 -4.51 -20.77
C ILE A 59 -5.75 -3.55 -19.89
N PRO A 60 -4.59 -3.03 -20.34
CA PRO A 60 -3.76 -2.09 -19.58
C PRO A 60 -4.55 -0.94 -18.92
N GLU A 61 -5.63 -0.53 -19.56
CA GLU A 61 -6.56 0.49 -19.13
C GLU A 61 -7.25 0.10 -17.81
N PHE A 62 -7.62 -1.17 -17.60
CA PHE A 62 -8.21 -1.63 -16.34
C PHE A 62 -7.23 -1.47 -15.17
N HIS A 63 -5.94 -1.80 -15.40
CA HIS A 63 -4.90 -1.61 -14.40
C HIS A 63 -4.72 -0.14 -14.06
N PHE A 64 -4.68 0.71 -15.08
CA PHE A 64 -4.52 2.15 -14.92
C PHE A 64 -5.71 2.75 -14.16
N PHE A 65 -6.93 2.51 -14.59
CA PHE A 65 -8.13 3.03 -13.93
C PHE A 65 -8.29 2.48 -12.51
N GLY A 66 -8.03 1.18 -12.30
CA GLY A 66 -8.03 0.58 -10.97
C GLY A 66 -7.02 1.23 -10.03
N TYR A 67 -5.81 1.49 -10.51
CA TYR A 67 -4.80 2.23 -9.75
C TYR A 67 -5.26 3.65 -9.41
N ILE A 68 -5.83 4.39 -10.36
CA ILE A 68 -6.32 5.77 -10.13
C ILE A 68 -7.45 5.78 -9.09
N ILE A 69 -8.38 4.83 -9.13
CA ILE A 69 -9.47 4.74 -8.13
C ILE A 69 -8.89 4.53 -6.73
N ILE A 70 -7.96 3.58 -6.57
CA ILE A 70 -7.30 3.32 -5.29
C ILE A 70 -6.49 4.53 -4.82
N LEU A 71 -5.80 5.19 -5.76
CA LEU A 71 -5.02 6.40 -5.49
C LEU A 71 -5.89 7.52 -4.93
N ILE A 72 -7.05 7.78 -5.53
CA ILE A 72 -8.00 8.78 -5.06
C ILE A 72 -8.51 8.42 -3.66
N PHE A 73 -8.87 7.15 -3.43
CA PHE A 73 -9.34 6.69 -2.12
C PHE A 73 -8.29 6.90 -1.03
N ASN A 74 -7.05 6.49 -1.29
CA ASN A 74 -5.94 6.67 -0.36
C ASN A 74 -5.59 8.15 -0.17
N TYR A 75 -5.65 8.96 -1.23
CA TYR A 75 -5.46 10.40 -1.12
C TYR A 75 -6.48 11.03 -0.15
N VAL A 76 -7.78 10.74 -0.33
CA VAL A 76 -8.82 11.25 0.56
C VAL A 76 -8.60 10.76 1.99
N ARG A 77 -8.29 9.47 2.18
CA ARG A 77 -8.05 8.87 3.50
C ARG A 77 -6.88 9.56 4.22
N TYR A 78 -5.72 9.65 3.58
CA TYR A 78 -4.48 10.10 4.23
C TYR A 78 -4.32 11.62 4.22
N LYS A 79 -5.09 12.38 3.43
CA LYS A 79 -5.13 13.85 3.54
C LYS A 79 -6.23 14.37 4.46
N LYS A 80 -7.38 13.68 4.57
CA LYS A 80 -8.54 14.21 5.31
C LYS A 80 -8.87 13.45 6.59
N ILE A 81 -8.74 12.14 6.61
CA ILE A 81 -9.25 11.30 7.71
C ILE A 81 -8.11 10.97 8.68
N THR A 82 -7.07 10.32 8.16
CA THR A 82 -5.99 9.69 8.92
C THR A 82 -4.65 10.23 8.43
N SER A 83 -4.36 11.50 8.73
CA SER A 83 -3.13 12.17 8.26
C SER A 83 -1.85 11.51 8.75
N TYR A 84 -0.75 11.72 8.00
CA TYR A 84 0.58 11.30 8.41
C TYR A 84 0.90 11.78 9.83
N SER A 85 0.62 13.04 10.16
CA SER A 85 0.82 13.59 11.52
C SER A 85 0.14 12.76 12.61
N LYS A 86 -1.14 12.39 12.42
CA LYS A 86 -1.89 11.53 13.37
C LYS A 86 -1.26 10.14 13.49
N LEU A 87 -0.76 9.58 12.39
CA LEU A 87 -0.13 8.27 12.37
C LEU A 87 1.27 8.29 12.99
N HIS A 88 2.03 9.36 12.74
CA HIS A 88 3.33 9.61 13.33
C HIS A 88 3.20 9.76 14.84
N GLU A 89 2.27 10.57 15.35
CA GLU A 89 2.04 10.65 16.81
C GLU A 89 1.67 9.32 17.44
N ARG A 90 0.88 8.50 16.73
CA ARG A 90 0.48 7.17 17.19
C ARG A 90 1.65 6.19 17.27
N TRP A 91 2.59 6.25 16.33
CA TRP A 91 3.63 5.22 16.17
C TRP A 91 5.06 5.68 16.44
N LYS A 92 5.31 6.96 16.68
CA LYS A 92 6.65 7.49 17.03
C LYS A 92 7.25 6.81 18.27
N ASN A 93 6.40 6.51 19.25
CA ASN A 93 6.79 5.89 20.53
C ASN A 93 6.44 4.40 20.61
N GLU A 94 6.32 3.73 19.45
CA GLU A 94 6.08 2.30 19.42
C GLU A 94 7.25 1.50 20.02
N ARG A 95 6.91 0.50 20.85
CA ARG A 95 7.88 -0.44 21.45
C ARG A 95 8.68 -1.17 20.36
N TYR A 96 9.97 -1.32 20.57
CA TYR A 96 10.90 -1.87 19.58
C TYR A 96 10.47 -3.22 18.99
N TYR A 97 10.03 -4.18 19.81
CA TYR A 97 9.61 -5.50 19.29
C TYR A 97 8.38 -5.42 18.38
N LEU A 98 7.40 -4.55 18.69
CA LEU A 98 6.23 -4.33 17.83
C LEU A 98 6.65 -3.66 16.52
N ARG A 99 7.55 -2.68 16.61
CA ARG A 99 8.12 -1.98 15.46
C ARG A 99 8.75 -2.93 14.47
N VAL A 100 9.56 -3.88 14.95
CA VAL A 100 10.21 -4.93 14.14
C VAL A 100 9.18 -5.86 13.53
N LEU A 101 8.23 -6.38 14.33
CA LEU A 101 7.17 -7.27 13.83
C LEU A 101 6.37 -6.62 12.71
N HIS A 102 5.91 -5.39 12.92
CA HIS A 102 5.12 -4.69 11.92
C HIS A 102 5.95 -4.31 10.68
N ASN A 103 7.25 -3.99 10.82
CA ASN A 103 8.12 -3.83 9.65
C ASN A 103 8.22 -5.11 8.84
N LEU A 104 8.38 -6.25 9.51
CA LEU A 104 8.42 -7.54 8.84
C LEU A 104 7.10 -7.82 8.11
N LEU A 105 5.96 -7.45 8.70
CA LEU A 105 4.65 -7.54 8.03
C LEU A 105 4.54 -6.63 6.81
N VAL A 106 5.08 -5.40 6.86
CA VAL A 106 5.12 -4.49 5.69
C VAL A 106 5.99 -5.05 4.58
N ILE A 107 7.19 -5.54 4.91
CA ILE A 107 8.10 -6.17 3.95
C ILE A 107 7.45 -7.40 3.34
N LEU A 108 6.86 -8.26 4.16
CA LEU A 108 6.14 -9.44 3.70
C LEU A 108 4.99 -9.05 2.76
N TYR A 109 4.20 -8.03 3.12
CA TYR A 109 3.13 -7.52 2.26
C TYR A 109 3.66 -7.06 0.89
N ILE A 110 4.75 -6.30 0.86
CA ILE A 110 5.37 -5.83 -0.38
C ILE A 110 5.87 -7.00 -1.23
N ILE A 111 6.60 -7.95 -0.61
CA ILE A 111 7.13 -9.14 -1.30
C ILE A 111 5.98 -9.96 -1.89
N LEU A 112 4.95 -10.26 -1.10
CA LEU A 112 3.80 -11.03 -1.56
C LEU A 112 3.04 -10.32 -2.69
N SER A 113 2.94 -8.98 -2.63
CA SER A 113 2.32 -8.18 -3.69
C SER A 113 3.04 -8.36 -5.04
N CYS A 114 4.37 -8.47 -5.02
CA CYS A 114 5.17 -8.66 -6.23
C CYS A 114 5.23 -10.13 -6.68
N VAL A 115 5.49 -11.06 -5.75
CA VAL A 115 5.66 -12.49 -6.04
C VAL A 115 4.36 -13.10 -6.56
N PHE A 116 3.22 -12.79 -5.93
CA PHE A 116 1.96 -13.36 -6.38
C PHE A 116 1.50 -12.80 -7.72
N LEU A 117 1.85 -11.56 -8.06
CA LEU A 117 1.60 -11.04 -9.40
C LEU A 117 2.33 -11.88 -10.45
N VAL A 118 3.60 -12.22 -10.23
CA VAL A 118 4.39 -13.05 -11.15
C VAL A 118 3.76 -14.44 -11.28
N ILE A 119 3.39 -15.08 -10.17
CA ILE A 119 2.74 -16.40 -10.19
C ILE A 119 1.38 -16.35 -10.92
N ALA A 120 0.60 -15.30 -10.69
CA ALA A 120 -0.74 -15.16 -11.27
C ALA A 120 -0.73 -14.79 -12.76
N THR A 121 0.41 -14.33 -13.29
CA THR A 121 0.59 -13.93 -14.69
C THR A 121 1.50 -14.86 -15.49
N SER A 122 2.08 -15.89 -14.85
CA SER A 122 2.85 -16.97 -15.49
C SER A 122 1.94 -18.14 -15.87
#